data_AF-A0A7Y5HIW5-F1
#
_entry.id   AF-A0A7Y5HIW5-F1
#
_cell.length_a   1.000
_cell.length_b   1.000
_cell.length_c   1.000
_cell.angle_alpha   90.00
_cell.angle_beta   90.00
_cell.angle_gamma   90.00
#
_symmetry.space_group_name_H-M   'P 1'
#
loop_
_entity.id
_entity.type
_entity.pdbx_description
1 polymer ?
#
loop_
_entity_poly.entity_id
_entity_poly.type
_entity_poly.pdbx_seq_one_letter_code
_entity_poly.pdbx_strand_id
1 'polypeptide(L)'
;MLLRSRLPLLLPALALAAAGAAFAPSVLAGGDGGGAASEGALPKGKDGAPLVVGKEVGKDIPDIQLSWVLNDDGRSTVADHRGEVVIVDLWATTCGPCRGLIPSFTKEQEEMGRKGLVIFGITGESKDVLSKFLATGNTAAIGYKMASGSSGGMQSPGTVPYCFVVAADGKVAWQGHGAPPSKLVEAELKKVKAPTAEEREARAAKVLARAEALAGERKVLQAVQLLDRIAKEHAGTEAAKTAAERSAVLARDSAAELAAQKALEKILGGIEYPKEKLSRKDRQARLVQIEALLKKQGEACPGMKEIAEYWAGVLKVD
;
A
#
# COMPACT_ATOMS: atom_id res chain seq x y z
N MET A 1 20.11 109.10 2.18
CA MET A 1 20.14 108.71 3.61
C MET A 1 20.53 107.24 3.66
N LEU A 2 21.68 106.95 4.28
CA LEU A 2 22.04 105.78 5.12
C LEU A 2 21.20 104.48 4.96
N LEU A 3 21.68 103.25 4.92
CA LEU A 3 23.00 102.60 5.08
C LEU A 3 22.71 101.08 5.08
N ARG A 4 23.58 100.24 4.48
CA ARG A 4 23.81 98.78 4.73
C ARG A 4 22.63 97.81 4.41
N SER A 5 22.82 96.74 3.65
CA SER A 5 23.72 95.62 3.98
C SER A 5 24.12 94.82 2.73
N ARG A 6 25.29 94.19 2.79
CA ARG A 6 26.09 93.63 1.68
C ARG A 6 25.70 92.18 1.33
N LEU A 7 25.68 91.92 0.01
CA LEU A 7 25.92 90.67 -0.77
C LEU A 7 27.10 89.81 -0.23
N PRO A 8 27.35 88.54 -0.67
CA PRO A 8 27.10 88.03 -2.03
C PRO A 8 26.60 86.58 -2.25
N LEU A 9 26.05 86.37 -3.45
CA LEU A 9 25.93 85.11 -4.19
C LEU A 9 27.30 84.47 -4.46
N LEU A 10 27.36 83.13 -4.54
CA LEU A 10 28.16 82.37 -5.52
C LEU A 10 27.60 80.92 -5.68
N LEU A 11 27.31 80.55 -6.93
CA LEU A 11 27.02 79.21 -7.51
C LEU A 11 28.31 78.34 -7.55
N PRO A 12 28.38 77.18 -8.27
CA PRO A 12 27.58 75.93 -8.31
C PRO A 12 28.50 74.66 -8.17
N ALA A 13 27.98 73.42 -8.11
CA ALA A 13 28.64 72.22 -8.70
C ALA A 13 27.88 70.89 -8.50
N LEU A 14 27.91 70.10 -9.56
CA LEU A 14 27.43 68.75 -9.78
C LEU A 14 28.37 67.70 -9.17
N ALA A 15 27.89 66.58 -8.61
CA ALA A 15 28.68 65.35 -8.49
C ALA A 15 27.79 64.09 -8.40
N LEU A 16 28.03 63.17 -9.33
CA LEU A 16 27.53 61.81 -9.44
C LEU A 16 28.48 60.88 -8.68
N ALA A 17 28.00 59.94 -7.85
CA ALA A 17 28.82 58.83 -7.35
C ALA A 17 27.98 57.59 -7.04
N ALA A 18 28.33 56.48 -7.70
CA ALA A 18 27.87 55.13 -7.43
C ALA A 18 28.81 54.42 -6.46
N ALA A 19 28.26 53.62 -5.53
CA ALA A 19 28.92 52.56 -4.78
C ALA A 19 27.77 51.67 -4.22
N GLY A 20 27.66 50.38 -4.51
CA GLY A 20 28.66 49.34 -4.27
C GLY A 20 28.33 48.66 -2.93
N ALA A 21 27.27 47.86 -2.87
CA ALA A 21 26.95 47.06 -1.68
C ALA A 21 27.42 45.61 -1.88
N ALA A 22 28.32 45.22 -0.98
CA ALA A 22 29.12 44.01 -1.00
C ALA A 22 28.31 42.72 -0.76
N PHE A 23 28.76 41.66 -1.44
CA PHE A 23 28.45 40.27 -1.17
C PHE A 23 29.30 39.79 0.02
N ALA A 24 28.67 39.18 1.03
CA ALA A 24 29.35 38.33 2.01
C ALA A 24 28.48 37.10 2.30
N PRO A 25 29.05 35.88 2.35
CA PRO A 25 28.31 34.63 2.54
C PRO A 25 28.09 34.35 4.02
N SER A 26 26.90 33.88 4.39
CA SER A 26 26.65 33.24 5.69
C SER A 26 26.34 31.77 5.48
N VAL A 27 27.17 30.93 6.08
CA VAL A 27 27.06 29.47 6.10
C VAL A 27 26.50 29.03 7.46
N LEU A 28 25.37 28.32 7.38
CA LEU A 28 24.83 27.24 8.22
C LEU A 28 24.67 27.42 9.75
N ALA A 29 23.40 27.46 10.16
CA ALA A 29 22.87 26.50 11.14
C ALA A 29 21.42 26.16 10.72
N GLY A 30 21.21 24.92 10.26
CA GLY A 30 19.95 24.45 9.66
C GLY A 30 18.85 24.25 10.69
N GLY A 31 17.74 24.96 10.49
CA GLY A 31 16.48 24.79 11.21
C GLY A 31 15.42 24.11 10.34
N ASP A 32 14.69 23.19 10.97
CA ASP A 32 13.34 22.69 10.69
C ASP A 32 12.79 22.86 9.27
N GLY A 33 12.94 21.79 8.48
CA GLY A 33 12.16 21.56 7.27
C GLY A 33 10.73 21.13 7.60
N GLY A 34 9.88 22.09 8.00
CA GLY A 34 8.44 21.93 8.08
C GLY A 34 7.81 21.83 6.68
N GLY A 35 7.81 20.64 6.09
CA GLY A 35 6.98 20.33 4.94
C GLY A 35 5.55 20.09 5.38
N ALA A 36 4.60 20.89 4.89
CA ALA A 36 3.19 20.80 5.21
C ALA A 36 2.65 19.37 4.98
N ALA A 37 2.23 18.71 6.07
CA ALA A 37 1.48 17.47 6.02
C ALA A 37 0.09 17.74 5.45
N SER A 38 -0.33 16.99 4.42
CA SER A 38 -1.71 17.01 3.94
C SER A 38 -2.54 15.98 4.69
N GLU A 39 -3.69 16.42 5.21
CA GLU A 39 -4.70 15.56 5.84
C GLU A 39 -5.42 14.73 4.77
N GLY A 40 -4.80 13.62 4.34
CA GLY A 40 -5.53 12.53 3.68
C GLY A 40 -6.40 11.79 4.71
N ALA A 41 -7.56 11.27 4.29
CA ALA A 41 -8.47 10.56 5.19
C ALA A 41 -7.80 9.31 5.81
N LEU A 42 -7.31 9.47 7.04
CA LEU A 42 -6.68 8.43 7.84
C LEU A 42 -7.71 7.35 8.24
N PRO A 43 -7.27 6.09 8.48
CA PRO A 43 -8.18 5.05 8.92
C PRO A 43 -8.84 5.48 10.24
N LYS A 44 -10.16 5.29 10.34
CA LYS A 44 -10.97 5.63 11.53
C LYS A 44 -11.40 4.35 12.26
N GLY A 45 -11.51 4.42 13.59
CA GLY A 45 -12.01 3.31 14.39
C GLY A 45 -13.50 3.07 14.20
N LYS A 46 -14.01 1.93 14.68
CA LYS A 46 -15.42 1.53 14.58
C LYS A 46 -16.40 2.59 15.11
N ASP A 47 -15.96 3.48 16.00
CA ASP A 47 -16.81 4.48 16.66
C ASP A 47 -16.62 5.90 16.11
N GLY A 48 -15.94 6.08 14.97
CA GLY A 48 -15.62 7.41 14.43
C GLY A 48 -14.59 8.21 15.26
N ALA A 49 -14.18 7.68 16.41
CA ALA A 49 -13.03 8.15 17.18
C ALA A 49 -11.72 7.85 16.44
N PRO A 50 -10.69 8.71 16.58
CA PRO A 50 -9.35 8.44 16.05
C PRO A 50 -8.87 7.09 16.59
N LEU A 51 -8.35 6.21 15.73
CA LEU A 51 -7.79 4.91 16.13
C LEU A 51 -6.69 5.14 17.18
N VAL A 52 -6.61 4.36 18.30
CA VAL A 52 -5.63 4.41 19.44
C VAL A 52 -4.77 3.15 19.68
N VAL A 53 -3.44 3.12 19.37
CA VAL A 53 -2.25 2.59 20.14
C VAL A 53 -1.04 2.12 19.28
N GLY A 54 0.16 2.49 19.78
CA GLY A 54 1.51 1.95 19.52
C GLY A 54 2.55 2.59 20.47
N LYS A 55 2.16 2.92 21.71
CA LYS A 55 2.84 4.01 22.45
C LYS A 55 4.30 3.75 22.87
N GLU A 56 4.80 2.51 22.82
CA GLU A 56 6.18 2.21 23.22
C GLU A 56 6.79 1.09 22.38
N VAL A 57 8.00 1.33 21.87
CA VAL A 57 8.90 0.28 21.39
C VAL A 57 9.00 -0.82 22.47
N GLY A 58 8.90 -2.09 22.06
CA GLY A 58 8.93 -3.26 22.95
C GLY A 58 7.56 -3.77 23.40
N LYS A 59 6.46 -3.12 23.00
CA LYS A 59 5.09 -3.62 23.22
C LYS A 59 4.58 -4.41 22.02
N ASP A 60 3.62 -5.29 22.27
CA ASP A 60 2.97 -6.06 21.21
C ASP A 60 2.15 -5.11 20.31
N ILE A 61 2.22 -5.33 19.01
CA ILE A 61 1.37 -4.60 18.06
C ILE A 61 -0.09 -5.06 18.21
N PRO A 62 -1.08 -4.14 18.20
CA PRO A 62 -2.48 -4.52 18.12
C PRO A 62 -2.74 -5.40 16.90
N ASP A 63 -3.70 -6.32 17.00
CA ASP A 63 -4.06 -7.16 15.86
C ASP A 63 -4.76 -6.33 14.79
N ILE A 64 -4.04 -5.99 13.73
CA ILE A 64 -4.56 -5.21 12.60
C ILE A 64 -5.26 -6.17 11.64
N GLN A 65 -6.57 -6.06 11.55
CA GLN A 65 -7.38 -6.76 10.55
C GLN A 65 -7.56 -5.89 9.31
N LEU A 66 -7.18 -6.45 8.16
CA LEU A 66 -7.24 -5.78 6.86
C LEU A 66 -8.54 -6.16 6.15
N SER A 67 -9.30 -5.17 5.67
CA SER A 67 -10.61 -5.41 5.03
C SER A 67 -10.49 -5.88 3.58
N TRP A 68 -9.54 -5.35 2.83
CA TRP A 68 -9.19 -5.80 1.49
C TRP A 68 -7.69 -5.68 1.32
N VAL A 69 -7.08 -6.66 0.65
CA VAL A 69 -5.62 -6.75 0.49
C VAL A 69 -5.29 -7.03 -0.97
N LEU A 70 -4.56 -6.11 -1.58
CA LEU A 70 -3.79 -6.31 -2.78
C LEU A 70 -2.62 -7.27 -2.49
N ASN A 71 -2.37 -8.22 -3.39
CA ASN A 71 -1.37 -9.28 -3.19
C ASN A 71 -1.68 -10.11 -1.93
N ASP A 72 -2.97 -10.44 -1.75
CA ASP A 72 -3.40 -11.33 -0.67
C ASP A 72 -2.71 -12.70 -0.80
N ASP A 73 -2.22 -13.20 0.33
CA ASP A 73 -1.66 -14.55 0.47
C ASP A 73 -2.49 -15.39 1.44
N GLY A 74 -3.68 -14.92 1.79
CA GLY A 74 -4.59 -15.53 2.75
C GLY A 74 -4.27 -15.22 4.21
N ARG A 75 -3.18 -14.49 4.47
CA ARG A 75 -2.83 -13.94 5.78
C ARG A 75 -3.22 -12.47 5.80
N SER A 76 -4.38 -12.20 6.38
CA SER A 76 -5.07 -10.90 6.34
C SER A 76 -4.89 -10.08 7.61
N THR A 77 -4.04 -10.53 8.54
CA THR A 77 -3.74 -9.81 9.78
C THR A 77 -2.23 -9.73 10.02
N VAL A 78 -1.77 -8.70 10.73
CA VAL A 78 -0.35 -8.62 11.12
C VAL A 78 0.04 -9.76 12.07
N ALA A 79 -0.89 -10.25 12.90
CA ALA A 79 -0.65 -11.39 13.78
C ALA A 79 -0.31 -12.69 13.01
N ASP A 80 -0.78 -12.84 11.78
CA ASP A 80 -0.48 -14.01 10.92
C ASP A 80 0.99 -14.12 10.50
N HIS A 81 1.72 -13.03 10.70
CA HIS A 81 3.13 -12.90 10.36
C HIS A 81 4.02 -12.98 11.61
N ARG A 82 3.52 -13.53 12.72
CA ARG A 82 4.39 -13.94 13.84
C ARG A 82 5.47 -14.90 13.32
N GLY A 83 6.71 -14.65 13.73
CA GLY A 83 7.91 -15.31 13.20
C GLY A 83 8.54 -14.59 12.00
N GLU A 84 7.92 -13.54 11.47
CA GLU A 84 8.44 -12.69 10.39
C GLU A 84 8.64 -11.24 10.90
N VAL A 85 9.54 -10.49 10.27
CA VAL A 85 9.65 -9.05 10.49
C VAL A 85 8.60 -8.38 9.62
N VAL A 86 7.78 -7.52 10.22
CA VAL A 86 6.69 -6.84 9.51
C VAL A 86 6.93 -5.34 9.48
N ILE A 87 6.93 -4.72 8.30
CA ILE A 87 6.84 -3.27 8.16
C ILE A 87 5.38 -2.91 7.91
N VAL A 88 4.81 -2.06 8.76
CA VAL A 88 3.48 -1.46 8.55
C VAL A 88 3.69 -0.02 8.11
N ASP A 89 3.40 0.27 6.85
CA ASP A 89 3.48 1.58 6.21
C ASP A 89 2.08 2.23 6.15
N LEU A 90 1.85 3.24 6.98
CA LEU A 90 0.64 4.04 6.95
C LEU A 90 0.78 5.16 5.91
N TRP A 91 -0.12 5.17 4.93
CA TRP A 91 -0.05 6.08 3.79
C TRP A 91 -1.43 6.53 3.29
N ALA A 92 -1.43 7.44 2.31
CA ALA A 92 -2.62 7.89 1.61
C ALA A 92 -2.33 8.17 0.12
N THR A 93 -3.32 8.01 -0.75
CA THR A 93 -3.18 8.22 -2.20
C THR A 93 -2.81 9.66 -2.56
N THR A 94 -3.22 10.62 -1.73
CA THR A 94 -2.94 12.06 -1.88
C THR A 94 -1.60 12.48 -1.26
N CYS A 95 -0.91 11.60 -0.55
CA CYS A 95 0.37 11.89 0.11
C CYS A 95 1.53 11.74 -0.89
N GLY A 96 2.10 12.86 -1.33
CA GLY A 96 3.28 12.89 -2.22
C GLY A 96 4.48 12.12 -1.67
N PRO A 97 4.96 12.43 -0.45
CA PRO A 97 6.10 11.73 0.16
C PRO A 97 5.87 10.23 0.32
N CYS A 98 4.66 9.80 0.71
CA CYS A 98 4.32 8.39 0.84
C CYS A 98 4.47 7.63 -0.48
N ARG A 99 3.96 8.21 -1.58
CA ARG A 99 4.10 7.62 -2.92
C ARG A 99 5.56 7.50 -3.35
N GLY A 100 6.43 8.39 -2.88
CA GLY A 100 7.87 8.32 -3.09
C GLY A 100 8.55 7.12 -2.39
N LEU A 101 7.96 6.57 -1.34
CA LEU A 101 8.50 5.41 -0.61
C LEU A 101 8.10 4.06 -1.24
N ILE A 102 6.97 4.01 -1.95
CA ILE A 102 6.45 2.77 -2.55
C ILE A 102 7.49 2.01 -3.39
N PRO A 103 8.29 2.65 -4.28
CA PRO A 103 9.33 1.94 -5.02
C PRO A 103 10.42 1.34 -4.13
N SER A 104 10.79 2.02 -3.03
CA SER A 104 11.76 1.51 -2.07
C SER A 104 11.22 0.27 -1.37
N PHE A 105 9.97 0.31 -0.89
CA PHE A 105 9.34 -0.83 -0.24
C PHE A 105 9.11 -2.01 -1.18
N THR A 106 8.73 -1.77 -2.44
CA THR A 106 8.69 -2.85 -3.45
C THR A 106 10.05 -3.53 -3.55
N LYS A 107 11.14 -2.76 -3.69
CA LYS A 107 12.49 -3.32 -3.80
C LYS A 107 12.91 -4.06 -2.53
N GLU A 108 12.64 -3.51 -1.35
CA GLU A 108 12.95 -4.15 -0.06
C GLU A 108 12.18 -5.48 0.10
N GLN A 109 10.90 -5.53 -0.29
CA GLN A 109 10.11 -6.76 -0.27
C GLN A 109 10.69 -7.82 -1.21
N GLU A 110 11.16 -7.42 -2.40
CA GLU A 110 11.81 -8.32 -3.36
C GLU A 110 13.15 -8.88 -2.82
N GLU A 111 13.98 -8.03 -2.21
CA GLU A 111 15.32 -8.40 -1.74
C GLU A 111 15.31 -9.16 -0.40
N MET A 112 14.38 -8.83 0.49
CA MET A 112 14.34 -9.33 1.87
C MET A 112 13.13 -10.21 2.18
N GLY A 113 12.14 -10.31 1.29
CA GLY A 113 10.94 -11.11 1.52
C GLY A 113 11.24 -12.57 1.86
N ARG A 114 12.15 -13.19 1.09
CA ARG A 114 12.60 -14.57 1.34
C ARG A 114 13.37 -14.76 2.65
N LYS A 115 13.84 -13.67 3.26
CA LYS A 115 14.53 -13.67 4.55
C LYS A 115 13.57 -13.51 5.74
N GLY A 116 12.26 -13.44 5.47
CA GLY A 116 11.23 -13.25 6.49
C GLY A 116 10.78 -11.81 6.67
N LEU A 117 10.91 -10.94 5.65
CA LEU A 117 10.32 -9.61 5.64
C LEU A 117 8.93 -9.63 4.99
N VAL A 118 7.96 -8.97 5.62
CA VAL A 118 6.65 -8.70 5.03
C VAL A 118 6.32 -7.22 5.20
N ILE A 119 5.93 -6.56 4.11
CA ILE A 119 5.53 -5.16 4.13
C ILE A 119 4.04 -5.03 3.85
N PHE A 120 3.36 -4.25 4.68
CA PHE A 120 1.96 -3.87 4.55
C PHE A 120 1.82 -2.35 4.38
N GLY A 121 1.40 -1.91 3.20
CA GLY A 121 0.96 -0.53 2.97
C GLY A 121 -0.53 -0.40 3.31
N ILE A 122 -0.87 0.30 4.39
CA ILE A 122 -2.24 0.46 4.86
C ILE A 122 -2.71 1.89 4.64
N THR A 123 -3.80 2.06 3.90
CA THR A 123 -4.53 3.33 3.79
C THR A 123 -5.88 3.26 4.50
N GLY A 124 -6.34 4.39 5.02
CA GLY A 124 -7.70 4.55 5.53
C GLY A 124 -8.76 4.74 4.45
N GLU A 125 -8.34 4.90 3.21
CA GLU A 125 -9.23 5.12 2.08
C GLU A 125 -9.96 3.83 1.70
N SER A 126 -11.13 3.97 1.09
CA SER A 126 -11.91 2.81 0.65
C SER A 126 -11.20 2.05 -0.46
N LYS A 127 -11.60 0.78 -0.67
CA LYS A 127 -11.14 -0.02 -1.80
C LYS A 127 -11.32 0.72 -3.13
N ASP A 128 -12.43 1.42 -3.33
CA ASP A 128 -12.73 2.12 -4.59
C ASP A 128 -11.75 3.26 -4.87
N VAL A 129 -11.42 4.04 -3.85
CA VAL A 129 -10.43 5.13 -3.96
C VAL A 129 -9.07 4.53 -4.30
N LEU A 130 -8.67 3.48 -3.58
CA LEU A 130 -7.39 2.81 -3.80
C LEU A 130 -7.32 2.16 -5.19
N SER A 131 -8.32 1.40 -5.62
CA SER A 131 -8.35 0.74 -6.94
C SER A 131 -8.31 1.74 -8.09
N LYS A 132 -9.00 2.88 -7.99
CA LYS A 132 -8.91 3.97 -8.99
C LYS A 132 -7.50 4.54 -9.05
N PHE A 133 -6.94 4.87 -7.90
CA PHE A 133 -5.58 5.39 -7.79
C PHE A 133 -4.57 4.43 -8.44
N LEU A 134 -4.64 3.13 -8.11
CA LEU A 134 -3.79 2.09 -8.67
C LEU A 134 -3.92 1.97 -10.18
N ALA A 135 -5.15 1.97 -10.70
CA ALA A 135 -5.39 1.89 -12.14
C ALA A 135 -4.83 3.10 -12.92
N THR A 136 -4.83 4.30 -12.32
CA THR A 136 -4.29 5.52 -12.94
C THR A 136 -2.76 5.60 -12.95
N GLY A 137 -2.07 4.66 -12.28
CA GLY A 137 -0.62 4.49 -12.32
C GLY A 137 0.16 5.66 -11.71
N ASN A 138 -0.22 6.00 -10.48
CA ASN A 138 0.50 6.97 -9.65
C ASN A 138 1.58 6.32 -8.77
N THR A 139 1.88 5.04 -8.99
CA THR A 139 2.93 4.29 -8.28
C THR A 139 3.66 3.35 -9.25
N ALA A 140 4.91 3.02 -8.93
CA ALA A 140 5.58 1.85 -9.51
C ALA A 140 4.75 0.58 -9.23
N ALA A 141 5.11 -0.54 -9.88
CA ALA A 141 4.53 -1.83 -9.54
C ALA A 141 4.65 -2.07 -8.02
N ILE A 142 3.52 -2.33 -7.37
CA ILE A 142 3.47 -2.60 -5.93
C ILE A 142 3.73 -4.08 -5.75
N GLY A 143 4.93 -4.41 -5.30
CA GLY A 143 5.40 -5.77 -5.08
C GLY A 143 5.13 -6.31 -3.68
N TYR A 144 4.47 -5.52 -2.82
CA TYR A 144 4.14 -5.87 -1.44
C TYR A 144 2.64 -5.79 -1.18
N LYS A 145 2.22 -6.16 0.03
CA LYS A 145 0.80 -6.18 0.40
C LYS A 145 0.31 -4.76 0.58
N MET A 146 -0.81 -4.40 -0.06
CA MET A 146 -1.46 -3.13 0.23
C MET A 146 -2.91 -3.33 0.62
N ALA A 147 -3.34 -2.65 1.66
CA ALA A 147 -4.67 -2.81 2.21
C ALA A 147 -5.43 -1.50 2.24
N SER A 148 -6.74 -1.61 1.95
CA SER A 148 -7.70 -0.54 2.23
C SER A 148 -8.44 -0.85 3.52
N GLY A 149 -8.49 0.15 4.39
CA GLY A 149 -9.05 0.05 5.73
C GLY A 149 -8.19 -0.79 6.67
N SER A 150 -8.28 -0.47 7.96
CA SER A 150 -7.86 -1.37 9.02
C SER A 150 -8.85 -1.29 10.17
N SER A 151 -9.15 -2.44 10.78
CA SER A 151 -9.82 -2.51 12.07
C SER A 151 -8.87 -3.17 13.06
N GLY A 152 -8.93 -2.81 14.36
CA GLY A 152 -7.97 -3.33 15.35
C GLY A 152 -7.19 -2.28 16.14
N GLY A 153 -7.58 -1.00 16.07
CA GLY A 153 -7.08 0.03 17.00
C GLY A 153 -5.78 0.73 16.58
N MET A 154 -5.24 0.50 15.38
CA MET A 154 -3.99 1.14 14.94
C MET A 154 -4.15 2.65 14.69
N GLN A 155 -3.55 3.54 15.49
CA GLN A 155 -3.53 4.98 15.15
C GLN A 155 -2.53 5.25 14.05
N SER A 156 -2.92 6.10 13.12
CA SER A 156 -1.96 7.06 12.60
C SER A 156 -1.66 8.12 13.68
N PRO A 157 -0.41 8.55 13.85
CA PRO A 157 -0.04 9.66 14.74
C PRO A 157 -0.54 11.04 14.26
N GLY A 158 -1.44 11.07 13.27
CA GLY A 158 -2.06 12.27 12.73
C GLY A 158 -1.48 12.68 11.38
N THR A 159 -0.31 12.16 10.99
CA THR A 159 0.35 12.49 9.72
C THR A 159 1.01 11.26 9.09
N VAL A 160 0.97 11.19 7.75
CA VAL A 160 1.62 10.17 6.93
C VAL A 160 2.74 10.81 6.10
N PRO A 161 3.80 10.08 5.71
CA PRO A 161 4.04 8.65 5.96
C PRO A 161 4.40 8.37 7.41
N TYR A 162 3.92 7.25 7.95
CA TYR A 162 4.33 6.75 9.26
C TYR A 162 4.48 5.24 9.21
N CYS A 163 5.59 4.73 9.73
CA CYS A 163 5.94 3.33 9.63
C CYS A 163 6.16 2.71 11.02
N PHE A 164 5.82 1.43 11.15
CA PHE A 164 6.19 0.58 12.28
C PHE A 164 7.03 -0.59 11.76
N VAL A 165 8.05 -0.98 12.52
CA VAL A 165 8.73 -2.27 12.35
C VAL A 165 8.30 -3.16 13.51
N VAL A 166 7.71 -4.30 13.19
CA VAL A 166 7.34 -5.35 14.12
C VAL A 166 8.37 -6.46 14.01
N ALA A 167 8.99 -6.83 15.13
CA ALA A 167 9.91 -7.95 15.19
C ALA A 167 9.15 -9.28 15.08
N ALA A 168 9.91 -10.36 14.84
CA ALA A 168 9.37 -11.72 14.69
C ALA A 168 8.57 -12.21 15.92
N ASP A 169 8.82 -11.68 17.11
CA ASP A 169 8.06 -11.99 18.32
C ASP A 169 6.72 -11.23 18.42
N GLY A 170 6.45 -10.31 17.49
CA GLY A 170 5.24 -9.50 17.45
C GLY A 170 5.34 -8.15 18.14
N LYS A 171 6.52 -7.77 18.64
CA LYS A 171 6.72 -6.49 19.34
C LYS A 171 7.18 -5.40 18.39
N VAL A 172 6.77 -4.17 18.67
CA VAL A 172 7.23 -2.99 17.93
C VAL A 172 8.72 -2.78 18.21
N ALA A 173 9.57 -3.00 17.21
CA ALA A 173 11.01 -2.74 17.27
C ALA A 173 11.35 -1.28 16.94
N TRP A 174 10.53 -0.63 16.12
CA TRP A 174 10.72 0.77 15.73
C TRP A 174 9.40 1.39 15.26
N GLN A 175 9.28 2.70 15.41
CA GLN A 175 8.20 3.48 14.80
C GLN A 175 8.67 4.90 14.48
N GLY A 176 8.16 5.50 13.41
CA GLY A 176 8.53 6.86 13.03
C GLY A 176 8.04 7.28 11.64
N HIS A 177 8.33 8.52 11.28
CA HIS A 177 8.04 9.04 9.94
C HIS A 177 9.08 8.59 8.92
N GLY A 178 8.61 8.31 7.70
CA GLY A 178 9.45 7.85 6.61
C GLY A 178 9.83 6.36 6.70
N ALA A 179 10.76 5.93 5.85
CA ALA A 179 11.23 4.56 5.83
C ALA A 179 12.03 4.22 7.11
N PRO A 180 11.87 3.00 7.67
CA PRO A 180 12.67 2.55 8.80
C PRO A 180 14.16 2.46 8.42
N PRO A 181 15.09 2.60 9.40
CA PRO A 181 16.51 2.41 9.12
C PRO A 181 16.79 0.97 8.64
N SER A 182 17.37 0.80 7.45
CA SER A 182 17.62 -0.53 6.87
C SER A 182 18.47 -1.42 7.79
N LYS A 183 19.45 -0.85 8.51
CA LYS A 183 20.27 -1.58 9.50
C LYS A 183 19.45 -2.17 10.64
N LEU A 184 18.37 -1.50 11.06
CA LEU A 184 17.47 -2.01 12.09
C LEU A 184 16.65 -3.18 11.55
N VAL A 185 16.09 -3.05 10.34
CA VAL A 185 15.34 -4.14 9.68
C VAL A 185 16.23 -5.37 9.49
N GLU A 186 17.45 -5.19 8.99
CA GLU A 186 18.43 -6.27 8.83
C GLU A 186 18.80 -6.93 10.16
N ALA A 187 18.90 -6.16 11.25
CA ALA A 187 19.20 -6.70 12.57
C ALA A 187 18.04 -7.55 13.11
N GLU A 188 16.79 -7.14 12.90
CA GLU A 188 15.62 -7.95 13.25
C GLU A 188 15.50 -9.21 12.38
N LEU A 189 15.79 -9.11 11.08
CA LEU A 189 15.76 -10.26 10.17
C LEU A 189 16.77 -11.35 10.57
N LYS A 190 17.93 -10.99 11.12
CA LYS A 190 18.91 -11.96 11.64
C LYS A 190 18.39 -12.76 12.84
N LYS A 191 17.33 -12.30 13.51
CA LYS A 191 16.70 -12.99 14.64
C LYS A 191 15.57 -13.92 14.22
N VAL A 192 15.13 -13.84 12.96
CA VAL A 192 14.08 -14.70 12.40
C VAL A 192 14.56 -16.16 12.42
N LYS A 193 13.70 -17.03 12.94
CA LYS A 193 13.93 -18.47 12.95
C LYS A 193 13.06 -19.14 11.90
N ALA A 194 13.52 -20.27 11.38
CA ALA A 194 12.69 -21.09 10.51
C ALA A 194 11.42 -21.54 11.27
N PRO A 195 10.24 -21.48 10.64
CA PRO A 195 9.01 -21.91 11.30
C PRO A 195 9.03 -23.43 11.54
N THR A 196 8.51 -23.83 12.69
CA THR A 196 8.28 -25.23 13.06
C THR A 196 7.28 -25.90 12.10
N ALA A 197 7.21 -27.24 12.12
CA ALA A 197 6.22 -27.96 11.31
C ALA A 197 4.78 -27.55 11.68
N GLU A 198 4.51 -27.37 12.98
CA GLU A 198 3.21 -26.92 13.50
C GLU A 198 2.86 -25.51 13.02
N GLU A 199 3.80 -24.56 13.09
CA GLU A 199 3.57 -23.20 12.58
C GLU A 199 3.35 -23.17 11.06
N ARG A 200 4.08 -24.01 10.31
CA ARG A 200 3.86 -24.14 8.86
C ARG A 200 2.48 -24.71 8.54
N GLU A 201 2.03 -25.70 9.30
CA GLU A 201 0.68 -26.28 9.17
C GLU A 201 -0.39 -25.25 9.52
N ALA A 202 -0.25 -24.55 10.65
CA ALA A 202 -1.21 -23.53 11.08
C ALA A 202 -1.33 -22.38 10.05
N ARG A 203 -0.20 -21.93 9.50
CA ARG A 203 -0.19 -20.94 8.40
C ARG A 203 -0.91 -21.49 7.16
N ALA A 204 -0.58 -22.71 6.73
CA ALA A 204 -1.21 -23.33 5.57
C ALA A 204 -2.72 -23.52 5.75
N ALA A 205 -3.17 -23.95 6.94
CA ALA A 205 -4.57 -24.12 7.27
C ALA A 205 -5.35 -22.80 7.26
N LYS A 206 -4.74 -21.70 7.72
CA LYS A 206 -5.36 -20.38 7.65
C LYS A 206 -5.53 -19.89 6.21
N VAL A 207 -4.51 -20.09 5.37
CA VAL A 207 -4.58 -19.74 3.95
C VAL A 207 -5.61 -20.61 3.22
N LEU A 208 -5.71 -21.89 3.58
CA LEU A 208 -6.74 -22.80 3.06
C LEU A 208 -8.15 -22.32 3.42
N ALA A 209 -8.37 -21.90 4.66
CA ALA A 209 -9.65 -21.33 5.08
C ALA A 209 -10.01 -20.06 4.27
N ARG A 210 -9.04 -19.20 3.97
CA ARG A 210 -9.27 -18.05 3.08
C ARG A 210 -9.65 -18.49 1.67
N ALA A 211 -9.00 -19.52 1.14
CA ALA A 211 -9.31 -20.03 -0.20
C ALA A 211 -10.74 -20.60 -0.28
N GLU A 212 -11.20 -21.32 0.77
CA GLU A 212 -12.59 -21.77 0.85
C GLU A 212 -13.58 -20.60 0.97
N ALA A 213 -13.24 -19.57 1.73
CA ALA A 213 -14.07 -18.36 1.79
C ALA A 213 -14.18 -17.69 0.40
N LEU A 214 -13.08 -17.57 -0.34
CA LEU A 214 -13.08 -17.05 -1.72
C LEU A 214 -13.93 -17.92 -2.65
N ALA A 215 -13.88 -19.25 -2.50
CA ALA A 215 -14.73 -20.15 -3.26
C ALA A 215 -16.22 -19.93 -2.96
N GLY A 216 -16.58 -19.74 -1.68
CA GLY A 216 -17.94 -19.39 -1.24
C GLY A 216 -18.42 -18.02 -1.73
N GLU A 217 -17.51 -17.04 -1.80
CA GLU A 217 -17.72 -15.72 -2.41
C GLU A 217 -17.80 -15.78 -3.95
N ARG A 218 -17.73 -16.98 -4.55
CA ARG A 218 -17.63 -17.22 -6.00
C ARG A 218 -16.45 -16.52 -6.68
N LYS A 219 -15.38 -16.21 -5.96
CA LYS A 219 -14.09 -15.75 -6.51
C LYS A 219 -13.22 -16.95 -6.89
N VAL A 220 -13.77 -17.79 -7.76
CA VAL A 220 -13.25 -19.12 -8.10
C VAL A 220 -11.79 -19.06 -8.58
N LEU A 221 -11.43 -18.07 -9.40
CA LEU A 221 -10.05 -17.95 -9.88
C LEU A 221 -9.08 -17.66 -8.74
N GLN A 222 -9.44 -16.73 -7.84
CA GLN A 222 -8.59 -16.39 -6.70
C GLN A 222 -8.46 -17.57 -5.73
N ALA A 223 -9.56 -18.28 -5.48
CA ALA A 223 -9.55 -19.49 -4.67
C ALA A 223 -8.61 -20.54 -5.24
N VAL A 224 -8.73 -20.87 -6.53
CA VAL A 224 -7.84 -21.83 -7.22
C VAL A 224 -6.38 -21.38 -7.17
N GLN A 225 -6.09 -20.11 -7.48
CA GLN A 225 -4.72 -19.57 -7.43
C GLN A 225 -4.12 -19.65 -6.02
N LEU A 226 -4.93 -19.43 -4.98
CA LEU A 226 -4.48 -19.53 -3.59
C LEU A 226 -4.26 -20.99 -3.17
N LEU A 227 -5.16 -21.90 -3.53
CA LEU A 227 -5.01 -23.34 -3.28
C LEU A 227 -3.75 -23.91 -3.93
N ASP A 228 -3.51 -23.57 -5.20
CA ASP A 228 -2.30 -23.99 -5.94
C ASP A 228 -1.02 -23.45 -5.28
N ARG A 229 -1.08 -22.21 -4.75
CA ARG A 229 0.02 -21.62 -4.00
C ARG A 229 0.30 -22.38 -2.71
N ILE A 230 -0.72 -22.71 -1.92
CA ILE A 230 -0.56 -23.49 -0.67
C ILE A 230 0.08 -24.85 -0.99
N ALA A 231 -0.46 -25.56 -1.99
CA ALA A 231 0.06 -26.87 -2.40
C ALA A 231 1.55 -26.83 -2.76
N LYS A 232 2.02 -25.72 -3.33
CA LYS A 232 3.42 -25.50 -3.70
C LYS A 232 4.30 -25.03 -2.54
N GLU A 233 3.89 -23.98 -1.83
CA GLU A 233 4.71 -23.27 -0.84
C GLU A 233 4.73 -23.96 0.52
N HIS A 234 3.68 -24.73 0.84
CA HIS A 234 3.55 -25.47 2.10
C HIS A 234 3.64 -26.99 1.89
N ALA A 235 4.38 -27.43 0.86
CA ALA A 235 4.55 -28.84 0.55
C ALA A 235 4.98 -29.65 1.79
N GLY A 236 4.28 -30.77 2.03
CA GLY A 236 4.49 -31.64 3.19
C GLY A 236 3.56 -31.37 4.39
N THR A 237 2.72 -30.33 4.33
CA THR A 237 1.61 -30.11 5.28
C THR A 237 0.35 -30.88 4.86
N GLU A 238 -0.54 -31.21 5.79
CA GLU A 238 -1.84 -31.81 5.47
C GLU A 238 -2.76 -30.81 4.76
N ALA A 239 -2.69 -29.53 5.16
CA ALA A 239 -3.36 -28.43 4.47
C ALA A 239 -2.93 -28.32 2.99
N ALA A 240 -1.66 -28.54 2.64
CA ALA A 240 -1.21 -28.52 1.25
C ALA A 240 -1.79 -29.68 0.41
N LYS A 241 -1.92 -30.88 0.98
CA LYS A 241 -2.60 -32.00 0.30
C LYS A 241 -4.06 -31.68 0.06
N THR A 242 -4.74 -31.20 1.10
CA THR A 242 -6.14 -30.77 1.03
C THR A 242 -6.33 -29.68 -0.02
N ALA A 243 -5.41 -28.70 -0.08
CA ALA A 243 -5.47 -27.61 -1.04
C ALA A 243 -5.34 -28.13 -2.49
N ALA A 244 -4.44 -29.07 -2.75
CA ALA A 244 -4.26 -29.64 -4.09
C ALA A 244 -5.52 -30.39 -4.57
N GLU A 245 -6.10 -31.24 -3.71
CA GLU A 245 -7.35 -31.95 -4.02
C GLU A 245 -8.49 -30.97 -4.25
N ARG A 246 -8.61 -29.96 -3.37
CA ARG A 246 -9.66 -28.96 -3.46
C ARG A 246 -9.55 -28.12 -4.73
N SER A 247 -8.33 -27.73 -5.12
CA SER A 247 -8.08 -26.98 -6.35
C SER A 247 -8.61 -27.74 -7.57
N ALA A 248 -8.29 -29.04 -7.65
CA ALA A 248 -8.76 -29.91 -8.74
C ALA A 248 -10.30 -30.03 -8.78
N VAL A 249 -10.94 -30.23 -7.62
CA VAL A 249 -12.40 -30.31 -7.51
C VAL A 249 -13.05 -28.99 -7.92
N LEU A 250 -12.59 -27.87 -7.37
CA LEU A 250 -13.15 -26.56 -7.64
C LEU A 250 -13.00 -26.17 -9.11
N ALA A 251 -11.84 -26.44 -9.71
CA ALA A 251 -11.59 -26.18 -11.12
C ALA A 251 -12.50 -26.98 -12.05
N ARG A 252 -12.85 -28.22 -11.67
CA ARG A 252 -13.80 -29.06 -12.42
C ARG A 252 -15.23 -28.59 -12.24
N ASP A 253 -15.67 -28.44 -10.99
CA ASP A 253 -17.08 -28.22 -10.67
C ASP A 253 -17.53 -26.78 -11.00
N SER A 254 -16.59 -25.83 -11.02
CA SER A 254 -16.81 -24.42 -11.37
C SER A 254 -16.13 -24.03 -12.69
N ALA A 255 -15.97 -24.96 -13.62
CA ALA A 255 -15.18 -24.76 -14.86
C ALA A 255 -15.63 -23.54 -15.68
N ALA A 256 -16.94 -23.32 -15.84
CA ALA A 256 -17.48 -22.18 -16.59
C ALA A 256 -17.15 -20.84 -15.90
N GLU A 257 -17.39 -20.76 -14.59
CA GLU A 257 -17.11 -19.58 -13.76
C GLU A 257 -15.60 -19.27 -13.75
N LEU A 258 -14.77 -20.29 -13.57
CA LEU A 258 -13.31 -20.17 -13.63
C LEU A 258 -12.84 -19.66 -15.00
N ALA A 259 -13.39 -20.18 -16.10
CA ALA A 259 -13.04 -19.75 -17.44
C ALA A 259 -13.44 -18.29 -17.70
N ALA A 260 -14.63 -17.87 -17.23
CA ALA A 260 -15.09 -16.50 -17.34
C ALA A 260 -14.22 -15.53 -16.51
N GLN A 261 -13.85 -15.91 -15.29
CA GLN A 261 -12.95 -15.11 -14.45
C GLN A 261 -11.52 -15.02 -15.02
N LYS A 262 -11.00 -16.09 -15.65
CA LYS A 262 -9.72 -16.04 -16.38
C LYS A 262 -9.79 -15.11 -17.59
N ALA A 263 -10.91 -15.09 -18.31
CA ALA A 263 -11.12 -14.15 -19.40
C ALA A 263 -11.11 -12.70 -18.90
N LEU A 264 -11.77 -12.44 -17.77
CA LEU A 264 -11.75 -11.13 -17.11
C LEU A 264 -10.35 -10.75 -16.62
N GLU A 265 -9.62 -11.66 -15.96
CA GLU A 265 -8.23 -11.45 -15.55
C GLU A 265 -7.36 -11.02 -16.73
N LYS A 266 -7.52 -11.65 -17.90
CA LYS A 266 -6.77 -11.31 -19.12
C LYS A 266 -7.09 -9.90 -19.62
N ILE A 267 -8.35 -9.46 -19.53
CA ILE A 267 -8.76 -8.10 -19.90
C ILE A 267 -8.14 -7.07 -18.93
N LEU A 268 -8.14 -7.39 -17.64
CA LEU A 268 -7.66 -6.49 -16.59
C LEU A 268 -6.13 -6.53 -16.41
N GLY A 269 -5.44 -7.56 -16.89
CA GLY A 269 -4.03 -7.80 -16.55
C GLY A 269 -3.82 -8.25 -15.10
N GLY A 270 -4.88 -8.76 -14.46
CA GLY A 270 -4.94 -9.18 -13.05
C GLY A 270 -6.37 -9.06 -12.55
N ILE A 271 -6.90 -10.10 -11.89
CA ILE A 271 -8.32 -10.17 -11.54
C ILE A 271 -8.73 -9.14 -10.47
N GLU A 272 -7.83 -8.88 -9.52
CA GLU A 272 -8.07 -7.93 -8.44
C GLU A 272 -7.59 -6.52 -8.75
N TYR A 273 -6.69 -6.35 -9.73
CA TYR A 273 -6.13 -5.08 -10.15
C TYR A 273 -5.28 -5.22 -11.42
N PRO A 274 -5.17 -4.16 -12.23
CA PRO A 274 -4.21 -4.12 -13.33
C PRO A 274 -2.76 -4.13 -12.85
N LYS A 275 -1.93 -5.02 -13.40
CA LYS A 275 -0.49 -5.06 -13.15
C LYS A 275 0.29 -3.87 -13.73
N GLU A 276 -0.32 -3.14 -14.64
CA GLU A 276 0.28 -2.00 -15.33
C GLU A 276 -0.61 -0.76 -15.24
N LYS A 277 0.03 0.40 -15.39
CA LYS A 277 -0.66 1.68 -15.52
C LYS A 277 -1.54 1.68 -16.76
N LEU A 278 -2.78 2.14 -16.61
CA LEU A 278 -3.72 2.25 -17.73
C LEU A 278 -3.83 3.68 -18.22
N SER A 279 -3.54 3.90 -19.51
CA SER A 279 -3.91 5.16 -20.15
C SER A 279 -5.43 5.28 -20.26
N ARG A 280 -5.95 6.49 -20.45
CA ARG A 280 -7.38 6.71 -20.71
C ARG A 280 -7.91 5.84 -21.85
N LYS A 281 -7.12 5.70 -22.91
CA LYS A 281 -7.44 4.85 -24.07
C LYS A 281 -7.55 3.37 -23.66
N ASP A 282 -6.62 2.88 -22.85
CA ASP A 282 -6.61 1.49 -22.39
C ASP A 282 -7.76 1.20 -21.43
N ARG A 283 -8.08 2.14 -20.52
CA ARG A 283 -9.27 2.04 -19.65
C ARG A 283 -10.53 1.87 -20.47
N GLN A 284 -10.74 2.72 -21.49
CA GLN A 284 -11.91 2.63 -22.37
C GLN A 284 -11.93 1.32 -23.16
N ALA A 285 -10.79 0.88 -23.70
CA ALA A 285 -10.71 -0.37 -24.45
C ALA A 285 -11.08 -1.58 -23.57
N ARG A 286 -10.58 -1.62 -22.32
CA ARG A 286 -10.90 -2.68 -21.36
C ARG A 286 -12.36 -2.63 -20.91
N LEU A 287 -12.93 -1.44 -20.68
CA LEU A 287 -14.35 -1.28 -20.36
C LEU A 287 -15.25 -1.91 -21.44
N VAL A 288 -14.97 -1.65 -22.73
CA VAL A 288 -15.71 -2.25 -23.84
C VAL A 288 -15.62 -3.78 -23.83
N GLN A 289 -14.43 -4.34 -23.54
CA GLN A 289 -14.24 -5.78 -23.43
C GLN A 289 -15.00 -6.39 -22.24
N ILE A 290 -15.03 -5.70 -21.10
CA ILE A 290 -15.78 -6.12 -19.91
C ILE A 290 -17.29 -6.12 -20.19
N GLU A 291 -17.82 -5.07 -20.82
CA GLU A 291 -19.25 -4.99 -21.17
C GLU A 291 -19.66 -6.08 -22.17
N ALA A 292 -18.78 -6.42 -23.12
CA ALA A 292 -19.00 -7.54 -24.03
C ALA A 292 -19.00 -8.89 -23.29
N LEU A 293 -18.10 -9.09 -22.32
CA LEU A 293 -18.05 -10.29 -21.49
C LEU A 293 -19.31 -10.44 -20.63
N LEU A 294 -19.76 -9.36 -19.99
CA LEU A 294 -21.01 -9.30 -19.22
C LEU A 294 -22.21 -9.70 -20.07
N LYS A 295 -22.34 -9.14 -21.27
CA LYS A 295 -23.42 -9.49 -22.19
C LYS A 295 -23.41 -10.98 -22.59
N LYS A 296 -22.22 -11.57 -22.73
CA LYS A 296 -22.05 -12.95 -23.19
C LYS A 296 -22.27 -13.98 -22.07
N GLN A 297 -21.83 -13.69 -20.85
CA GLN A 297 -21.67 -14.69 -19.78
C GLN A 297 -22.17 -14.24 -18.40
N GLY A 298 -22.60 -12.99 -18.21
CA GLY A 298 -22.90 -12.43 -16.88
C GLY A 298 -23.98 -13.18 -16.11
N GLU A 299 -25.04 -13.64 -16.78
CA GLU A 299 -26.10 -14.41 -16.12
C GLU A 299 -25.66 -15.83 -15.74
N ALA A 300 -24.84 -16.46 -16.59
CA ALA A 300 -24.36 -17.83 -16.39
C ALA A 300 -23.15 -17.89 -15.42
N CYS A 301 -22.44 -16.79 -15.21
CA CYS A 301 -21.23 -16.70 -14.40
C CYS A 301 -21.34 -15.51 -13.42
N PRO A 302 -22.16 -15.66 -12.37
CA PRO A 302 -22.51 -14.54 -11.49
C PRO A 302 -21.35 -14.04 -10.61
N GLY A 303 -20.30 -14.85 -10.36
CA GLY A 303 -19.10 -14.36 -9.68
C GLY A 303 -18.28 -13.42 -10.57
N MET A 304 -18.07 -13.82 -11.83
CA MET A 304 -17.44 -13.01 -12.87
C MET A 304 -18.23 -11.73 -13.08
N LYS A 305 -19.57 -11.81 -13.12
CA LYS A 305 -20.46 -10.65 -13.26
C LYS A 305 -20.18 -9.60 -12.18
N GLU A 306 -20.15 -10.00 -10.91
CA GLU A 306 -19.91 -9.08 -9.79
C GLU A 306 -18.55 -8.37 -9.92
N ILE A 307 -17.49 -9.12 -10.22
CA ILE A 307 -16.13 -8.58 -10.40
C ILE A 307 -16.08 -7.64 -11.63
N ALA A 308 -16.72 -8.03 -12.73
CA ALA A 308 -16.78 -7.26 -13.96
C ALA A 308 -17.55 -5.95 -13.78
N GLU A 309 -18.70 -5.97 -13.11
CA GLU A 309 -19.49 -4.77 -12.82
C GLU A 309 -18.73 -3.81 -11.92
N TYR A 310 -18.04 -4.32 -10.91
CA TYR A 310 -17.12 -3.54 -10.08
C TYR A 310 -16.08 -2.81 -10.93
N TRP A 311 -15.34 -3.54 -11.77
CA TRP A 311 -14.29 -2.96 -12.60
C TRP A 311 -14.81 -2.03 -13.68
N ALA A 312 -15.98 -2.31 -14.26
CA ALA A 312 -16.65 -1.39 -15.17
C ALA A 312 -16.94 -0.05 -14.46
N GLY A 313 -17.38 -0.08 -13.20
CA GLY A 313 -17.55 1.11 -12.36
C GLY A 313 -16.24 1.87 -12.10
N VAL A 314 -15.16 1.14 -11.77
CA VAL A 314 -13.83 1.73 -11.54
C VAL A 314 -13.28 2.41 -12.80
N LEU A 315 -13.40 1.77 -13.97
CA LEU A 315 -12.83 2.25 -15.23
C LEU A 315 -13.63 3.39 -15.90
N LYS A 316 -14.89 3.61 -15.51
CA LYS A 316 -15.76 4.69 -16.03
C LYS A 316 -15.39 6.08 -15.52
N VAL A 317 -14.68 6.18 -14.40
CA VAL A 317 -14.34 7.46 -13.77
C VAL A 317 -12.99 7.94 -14.30
N ASP A 318 -13.00 9.14 -14.90
CA ASP A 318 -11.81 9.76 -15.49
C ASP A 318 -10.84 10.33 -14.45
#